data_AF-A0A2G0CFZ1-F1
#
_entry.id   AF-A0A2G0CFZ1-F1
#
_cell.length_a   1.000
_cell.length_b   1.000
_cell.length_c   1.000
_cell.angle_alpha   90.00
_cell.angle_beta   90.00
_cell.angle_gamma   90.00
#
_symmetry.space_group_name_H-M   'P 1'
#
loop_
_entity.id
_entity.type
_entity.pdbx_description
1 polymer ?
#
loop_
_entity_poly.entity_id
_entity_poly.type
_entity_poly.pdbx_seq_one_letter_code
_entity_poly.pdbx_strand_id
1 'polypeptide(L)'
;MLDDILSNARNAISGLATSVGEGTREKTAKLLEDWLQIFPILSGYGLEITSFSMTLGLSPALNVELLGKHGDWTEESIQERMTAHRGDTALTTVFTAIRTAYRLQRQTKAPLRDPLILKIIVRITPEVRVVLGQPILED
;
A
#
# COMPACT_ATOMS: atom_id res chain seq x y z
N MET A 1 12.34 4.78 -13.37
CA MET A 1 11.20 3.87 -13.56
C MET A 1 10.12 4.07 -12.51
N LEU A 2 10.38 3.80 -11.21
CA LEU A 2 9.37 4.05 -10.16
C LEU A 2 8.99 5.54 -10.06
N ASP A 3 9.97 6.44 -10.10
CA ASP A 3 9.73 7.89 -10.04
C ASP A 3 8.89 8.41 -11.22
N ASP A 4 9.08 7.82 -12.40
CA ASP A 4 8.33 8.15 -13.61
C ASP A 4 6.85 7.70 -13.49
N ILE A 5 6.61 6.52 -12.93
CA ILE A 5 5.25 6.01 -12.70
C ILE A 5 4.52 6.89 -11.67
N LEU A 6 5.21 7.24 -10.57
CA LEU A 6 4.64 8.06 -9.51
C LEU A 6 4.38 9.50 -9.96
N SER A 7 5.29 10.11 -10.72
CA SER A 7 5.10 11.46 -11.26
C SER A 7 3.93 11.50 -12.24
N ASN A 8 3.82 10.52 -13.14
CA ASN A 8 2.68 10.40 -14.06
C ASN A 8 1.35 10.20 -13.31
N ALA A 9 1.33 9.36 -12.27
CA ALA A 9 0.15 9.15 -11.43
C ALA A 9 -0.28 10.44 -10.71
N ARG A 10 0.66 11.18 -10.13
CA ARG A 10 0.40 12.49 -9.51
C ARG A 10 -0.21 13.48 -10.50
N ASN A 11 0.40 13.61 -11.68
CA ASN A 11 -0.12 14.49 -12.74
C ASN A 11 -1.56 14.15 -13.14
N ALA A 12 -1.88 12.86 -13.24
CA ALA A 12 -3.23 12.40 -13.56
C ALA A 12 -4.24 12.71 -12.43
N ILE A 13 -3.84 12.55 -11.17
CA ILE A 13 -4.71 12.86 -10.02
C ILE A 13 -4.95 14.36 -9.90
N SER A 14 -3.92 15.19 -10.08
CA SER A 14 -4.08 16.65 -10.06
C SER A 14 -5.05 17.13 -11.15
N GLY A 15 -5.11 16.43 -12.30
CA GLY A 15 -6.10 16.66 -13.34
C GLY A 15 -7.56 16.36 -12.94
N LEU A 16 -7.80 15.50 -11.95
CA LEU A 16 -9.16 15.20 -11.46
C LEU A 16 -9.74 16.34 -10.61
N ALA A 17 -8.89 17.14 -9.97
CA ALA A 17 -9.30 18.20 -9.05
C ALA A 17 -9.87 19.45 -9.75
N THR A 18 -9.65 19.62 -11.06
CA THR A 18 -9.99 20.85 -11.80
C THR A 18 -11.41 20.87 -12.40
N SER A 19 -12.21 19.80 -12.23
CA SER A 19 -13.55 19.69 -12.82
C SER A 19 -14.65 19.49 -11.76
N VAL A 20 -15.53 20.50 -11.65
CA VAL A 20 -16.52 20.76 -10.59
C VAL A 20 -17.41 19.56 -10.22
N GLY A 21 -17.50 19.34 -8.91
CA GLY A 21 -18.14 18.22 -8.20
C GLY A 21 -17.44 18.00 -6.85
N GLU A 22 -17.32 19.08 -6.07
CA GLU A 22 -16.05 19.46 -5.43
C GLU A 22 -15.65 18.63 -4.20
N GLY A 23 -16.53 18.43 -3.21
CA GLY A 23 -16.09 17.95 -1.89
C GLY A 23 -15.60 16.49 -1.82
N THR A 24 -16.23 15.56 -2.55
CA THR A 24 -15.88 14.11 -2.46
C THR A 24 -14.74 13.75 -3.40
N ARG A 25 -14.70 14.35 -4.60
CA ARG A 25 -13.63 14.10 -5.57
C ARG A 25 -12.30 14.68 -5.09
N GLU A 26 -12.30 15.89 -4.55
CA GLU A 26 -11.08 16.51 -3.99
C GLU A 26 -10.52 15.70 -2.82
N LYS A 27 -11.38 15.23 -1.90
CA LYS A 27 -10.97 14.34 -0.81
C LYS A 27 -10.36 13.03 -1.32
N THR A 28 -10.94 12.46 -2.38
CA THR A 28 -10.41 11.21 -2.96
C THR A 28 -9.08 11.45 -3.67
N ALA A 29 -8.94 12.57 -4.39
CA ALA A 29 -7.69 12.96 -5.04
C ALA A 29 -6.57 13.16 -4.00
N LYS A 30 -6.84 13.93 -2.93
CA LYS A 30 -5.90 14.11 -1.82
C LYS A 30 -5.51 12.78 -1.15
N LEU A 31 -6.50 11.91 -0.91
CA LEU A 31 -6.24 10.58 -0.37
C LEU A 31 -5.33 9.77 -1.29
N LEU A 32 -5.57 9.77 -2.60
CA LEU A 32 -4.69 9.10 -3.56
C LEU A 32 -3.27 9.67 -3.55
N GLU A 33 -3.13 11.00 -3.45
CA GLU A 33 -1.83 11.66 -3.34
C GLU A 33 -1.08 11.28 -2.05
N ASP A 34 -1.77 11.28 -0.90
CA ASP A 34 -1.20 10.88 0.39
C ASP A 34 -0.67 9.44 0.32
N TRP A 35 -1.43 8.53 -0.27
CA TRP A 35 -1.01 7.14 -0.43
C TRP A 35 0.10 6.97 -1.49
N LEU A 36 0.15 7.79 -2.54
CA LEU A 36 1.27 7.74 -3.50
C LEU A 36 2.62 8.09 -2.85
N GLN A 37 2.62 8.89 -1.78
CA GLN A 37 3.85 9.28 -1.09
C GLN A 37 4.47 8.12 -0.28
N ILE A 38 3.68 7.11 0.11
CA ILE A 38 4.18 6.03 0.95
C ILE A 38 4.94 4.94 0.17
N PHE A 39 4.68 4.76 -1.13
CA PHE A 39 5.30 3.66 -1.89
C PHE A 39 6.82 3.74 -1.97
N PRO A 40 7.47 4.90 -2.22
CA PRO A 40 8.93 5.00 -2.15
C PRO A 40 9.49 4.61 -0.79
N ILE A 41 8.79 4.94 0.29
CA ILE A 41 9.18 4.61 1.67
C ILE A 41 9.08 3.09 1.88
N LEU A 42 7.98 2.47 1.44
CA LEU A 42 7.80 1.02 1.47
C LEU A 42 8.89 0.30 0.68
N SER A 43 9.26 0.82 -0.50
CA SER A 43 10.38 0.28 -1.29
C SER A 43 11.73 0.42 -0.62
N GLY A 44 11.97 1.54 0.08
CA GLY A 44 13.13 1.70 0.95
C GLY A 44 13.23 0.64 2.07
N TYR A 45 12.10 0.04 2.45
CA TYR A 45 12.03 -1.06 3.42
C TYR A 45 12.04 -2.47 2.81
N GLY A 46 12.37 -2.59 1.52
CA GLY A 46 12.52 -3.88 0.84
C GLY A 46 11.24 -4.41 0.19
N LEU A 47 10.24 -3.55 -0.06
CA LEU A 47 9.07 -3.91 -0.86
C LEU A 47 9.23 -3.48 -2.32
N GLU A 48 9.25 -4.44 -3.23
CA GLU A 48 9.28 -4.22 -4.66
C GLU A 48 7.87 -4.10 -5.22
N ILE A 49 7.57 -3.03 -5.98
CA ILE A 49 6.28 -2.91 -6.68
C ILE A 49 6.26 -3.87 -7.87
N THR A 50 5.37 -4.86 -7.85
CA THR A 50 5.19 -5.83 -8.92
C THR A 50 4.00 -5.52 -9.82
N SER A 51 3.02 -4.79 -9.31
CA SER A 51 1.86 -4.34 -10.07
C SER A 51 1.46 -2.93 -9.65
N PHE A 52 1.12 -2.11 -10.63
CA PHE A 52 0.58 -0.77 -10.42
C PHE A 52 -0.53 -0.54 -11.44
N SER A 53 -1.72 -0.17 -10.98
CA SER A 53 -2.81 0.24 -11.84
C SER A 53 -3.59 1.40 -11.23
N MET A 54 -4.11 2.25 -12.10
CA MET A 54 -4.92 3.39 -11.70
C MET A 54 -6.16 3.45 -12.57
N THR A 55 -7.32 3.54 -11.94
CA THR A 55 -8.59 3.76 -12.60
C THR A 55 -8.94 5.24 -12.47
N LEU A 56 -9.09 5.91 -13.61
CA LEU A 56 -9.62 7.27 -13.68
C LEU A 56 -11.10 7.18 -14.10
N GLY A 57 -11.98 7.80 -13.34
CA GLY A 57 -13.42 7.73 -13.58
C GLY A 57 -14.22 8.35 -12.45
N LEU A 58 -15.52 8.09 -12.41
CA LEU A 58 -16.39 8.57 -11.33
C LEU A 58 -15.95 8.07 -9.95
N SER A 59 -15.40 6.85 -9.91
CA SER A 59 -14.79 6.25 -8.73
C SER A 59 -13.31 6.00 -9.03
N PRO A 60 -12.44 6.98 -8.78
CA PRO A 60 -11.02 6.79 -9.02
C PRO A 60 -10.44 5.82 -7.99
N ALA A 61 -9.49 5.01 -8.43
CA ALA A 61 -8.84 4.01 -7.59
C ALA A 61 -7.37 3.80 -7.98
N LEU A 62 -6.55 3.48 -7.00
CA LEU A 62 -5.16 3.09 -7.17
C LEU A 62 -4.96 1.69 -6.59
N ASN A 63 -4.46 0.75 -7.39
CA ASN A 63 -4.11 -0.59 -6.92
C ASN A 63 -2.62 -0.81 -7.09
N VAL A 64 -1.95 -1.18 -6.01
CA VAL A 64 -0.53 -1.48 -6.00
C VAL A 64 -0.31 -2.82 -5.33
N GLU A 65 0.43 -3.69 -5.99
CA GLU A 65 0.95 -4.92 -5.42
C GLU A 65 2.45 -4.74 -5.16
N LEU A 66 2.87 -5.13 -3.96
CA LEU A 66 4.27 -5.16 -3.57
C LEU A 66 4.67 -6.52 -3.05
N LEU A 67 5.88 -6.97 -3.39
CA LEU A 67 6.52 -8.17 -2.89
C LEU A 67 7.67 -7.83 -1.96
N GLY A 68 7.83 -8.59 -0.88
CA GLY A 68 8.96 -8.48 0.04
C GLY A 68 9.37 -9.84 0.59
N LYS A 69 10.54 -9.89 1.23
CA LYS A 69 11.04 -11.09 1.93
C LYS A 69 10.67 -11.03 3.39
N HIS A 70 10.28 -12.15 3.99
CA HIS A 70 9.92 -12.16 5.41
C HIS A 70 11.05 -11.72 6.34
N GLY A 71 12.30 -11.95 5.96
CA GLY A 71 13.49 -11.54 6.73
C GLY A 71 13.59 -10.03 6.97
N ASP A 72 13.03 -9.21 6.08
CA ASP A 72 13.05 -7.75 6.20
C ASP A 72 11.94 -7.21 7.11
N TRP A 73 11.04 -8.08 7.59
CA TRP A 73 9.80 -7.74 8.29
C TRP A 73 9.69 -8.48 9.64
N THR A 74 10.70 -8.31 10.49
CA THR A 74 10.68 -8.81 11.87
C THR A 74 9.76 -7.96 12.74
N GLU A 75 9.35 -8.50 13.90
CA GLU A 75 8.53 -7.73 14.87
C GLU A 75 9.23 -6.43 15.29
N GLU A 76 10.55 -6.50 15.51
CA GLU A 76 11.39 -5.37 15.86
C GLU A 76 11.44 -4.32 14.74
N SER A 77 11.73 -4.73 13.50
CA SER A 77 11.80 -3.79 12.37
C SER A 77 10.46 -3.12 12.09
N ILE A 78 9.34 -3.84 12.24
CA ILE A 78 8.01 -3.26 12.11
C ILE A 78 7.74 -2.23 13.21
N GLN A 79 8.08 -2.54 14.47
CA GLN A 79 7.85 -1.63 15.59
C GLN A 79 8.70 -0.36 15.50
N GLU A 80 9.95 -0.48 15.05
CA GLU A 80 10.82 0.67 14.75
C GLU A 80 10.21 1.55 13.65
N ARG A 81 9.77 0.95 12.54
CA ARG A 81 9.14 1.67 11.42
C ARG A 81 7.84 2.37 11.82
N MET A 82 7.02 1.73 12.66
CA MET A 82 5.81 2.35 13.22
C MET A 82 6.13 3.56 14.10
N THR A 83 7.25 3.52 14.83
CA THR A 83 7.69 4.62 15.68
C THR A 83 8.27 5.77 14.85
N ALA A 84 9.07 5.45 13.83
CA ALA A 84 9.69 6.42 12.93
C ALA A 84 8.66 7.23 12.13
N HIS A 85 7.54 6.61 11.76
CA HIS A 85 6.47 7.22 10.96
C HIS A 85 5.21 7.55 11.77
N ARG A 86 5.38 7.81 13.07
CA ARG A 86 4.25 8.14 13.96
C ARG A 86 3.53 9.40 13.46
N GLY A 87 2.24 9.26 13.19
CA GLY A 87 1.40 10.34 12.67
C GLY A 87 1.11 10.23 11.17
N ASP A 88 1.88 9.43 10.42
CA ASP A 88 1.52 9.06 9.05
C ASP A 88 0.46 7.95 9.10
N THR A 89 -0.77 8.30 8.74
CA THR A 89 -1.91 7.38 8.83
C THR A 89 -1.79 6.24 7.82
N ALA A 90 -1.27 6.49 6.62
CA ALA A 90 -1.18 5.49 5.56
C ALA A 90 -0.10 4.45 5.88
N LEU A 91 1.11 4.90 6.26
CA LEU A 91 2.18 4.00 6.70
C LEU A 91 1.80 3.23 7.97
N THR A 92 1.19 3.91 8.95
CA THR A 92 0.74 3.25 10.19
C THR A 92 -0.28 2.14 9.88
N THR A 93 -1.20 2.38 8.94
CA THR A 93 -2.18 1.38 8.50
C THR A 93 -1.48 0.16 7.89
N VAL A 94 -0.54 0.38 6.97
CA VAL A 94 0.22 -0.70 6.32
C VAL A 94 1.01 -1.52 7.34
N PHE A 95 1.79 -0.88 8.21
CA PHE A 95 2.60 -1.59 9.21
C PHE A 95 1.74 -2.34 10.22
N THR A 96 0.60 -1.77 10.63
CA THR A 96 -0.36 -2.45 11.50
C THR A 96 -0.95 -3.70 10.83
N ALA A 97 -1.30 -3.62 9.55
CA ALA A 97 -1.81 -4.76 8.79
C ALA A 97 -0.75 -5.87 8.69
N ILE A 98 0.49 -5.54 8.34
CA ILE A 98 1.59 -6.50 8.23
C ILE A 98 1.86 -7.17 9.59
N ARG A 99 2.00 -6.39 10.66
CA ARG A 99 2.19 -6.91 12.03
C ARG A 99 1.08 -7.86 12.43
N THR A 100 -0.16 -7.46 12.16
CA THR A 100 -1.34 -8.26 12.50
C THR A 100 -1.37 -9.58 11.74
N ALA A 101 -1.05 -9.55 10.43
CA ALA A 101 -0.98 -10.75 9.62
C ALA A 101 0.07 -11.75 10.13
N TYR A 102 1.28 -11.29 10.46
CA TYR A 102 2.30 -12.16 11.07
C TYR A 102 1.85 -12.72 12.42
N ARG A 103 1.26 -11.89 13.28
CA ARG A 103 0.77 -12.33 14.59
C ARG A 103 -0.28 -13.43 14.46
N LEU A 104 -1.24 -13.27 13.54
CA LEU A 104 -2.28 -14.27 13.28
C LEU A 104 -1.70 -15.53 12.62
N GLN A 105 -0.80 -15.38 11.65
CA GLN A 105 -0.15 -16.51 10.98
C GLN A 105 0.62 -17.39 11.98
N ARG A 106 1.34 -16.79 12.93
CA ARG A 106 2.06 -17.55 13.98
C ARG A 106 1.12 -18.43 14.83
N GLN A 107 -0.13 -17.99 15.05
CA GLN A 107 -1.11 -18.78 15.80
C GLN A 107 -1.54 -20.06 15.06
N THR A 108 -1.43 -20.08 13.73
CA THR A 108 -1.76 -21.25 12.91
C THR A 108 -0.72 -22.38 13.03
N LYS A 109 0.48 -22.08 13.56
CA LYS A 109 1.64 -22.99 13.59
C LYS A 109 2.08 -23.53 12.23
N ALA A 110 1.54 -22.99 11.13
CA ALA A 110 1.97 -23.32 9.78
C ALA A 110 3.35 -22.72 9.49
N PRO A 111 4.17 -23.37 8.66
CA PRO A 111 5.43 -22.79 8.22
C PRO A 111 5.16 -21.51 7.43
N LEU A 112 5.90 -20.46 7.76
CA LEU A 112 5.91 -19.23 6.98
C LEU A 112 6.62 -19.49 5.65
N ARG A 113 6.03 -19.02 4.55
CA ARG A 113 6.56 -19.22 3.19
C ARG A 113 6.64 -17.89 2.50
N ASP A 114 7.79 -17.57 1.91
CA ASP A 114 7.91 -16.40 1.05
C ASP A 114 6.97 -16.50 -0.18
N PRO A 115 6.57 -15.36 -0.77
CA PRO A 115 6.90 -13.98 -0.36
C PRO A 115 5.89 -13.37 0.64
N LEU A 116 6.26 -12.24 1.24
CA LEU A 116 5.28 -11.27 1.75
C LEU A 116 4.67 -10.54 0.54
N ILE A 117 3.36 -10.65 0.35
CA ILE A 117 2.62 -9.90 -0.67
C ILE A 117 1.75 -8.86 0.03
N LEU A 118 1.90 -7.60 -0.38
CA LEU A 118 1.12 -6.48 0.09
C LEU A 118 0.29 -5.93 -1.07
N LYS A 119 -1.03 -5.99 -0.95
CA LYS A 119 -1.97 -5.41 -1.91
C LYS A 119 -2.64 -4.21 -1.28
N ILE A 120 -2.44 -3.05 -1.89
CA ILE A 120 -3.00 -1.78 -1.44
C ILE A 120 -4.00 -1.32 -2.50
N ILE A 121 -5.26 -1.17 -2.11
CA ILE A 121 -6.32 -0.62 -2.94
C ILE A 121 -6.76 0.69 -2.30
N VAL A 122 -6.41 1.81 -2.93
CA VAL A 122 -6.81 3.15 -2.48
C VAL A 122 -8.03 3.57 -3.29
N ARG A 123 -9.16 3.64 -2.60
CA ARG A 123 -10.43 4.20 -3.07
C ARG A 123 -10.96 5.11 -1.95
N ILE A 124 -12.23 5.52 -2.01
CA ILE A 124 -12.87 6.32 -0.92
C ILE A 124 -12.60 5.71 0.47
N THR A 125 -12.58 4.38 0.54
CA THR A 125 -12.11 3.63 1.72
C THR A 125 -10.90 2.79 1.31
N PRO A 126 -9.68 3.14 1.75
CA PRO A 126 -8.50 2.35 1.46
C PRO A 126 -8.57 0.95 2.08
N GLU A 127 -7.98 -0.01 1.37
CA GLU A 127 -7.84 -1.39 1.81
C GLU A 127 -6.39 -1.83 1.72
N VAL A 128 -5.94 -2.53 2.75
CA VAL A 128 -4.63 -3.16 2.80
C VAL A 128 -4.83 -4.65 3.04
N ARG A 129 -4.45 -5.45 2.05
CA ARG A 129 -4.46 -6.91 2.12
C ARG A 129 -3.04 -7.41 2.20
N VAL A 130 -2.80 -8.27 3.18
CA VAL A 130 -1.49 -8.93 3.39
C VAL A 130 -1.66 -10.41 3.11
N VAL A 131 -0.80 -10.96 2.26
CA VAL A 131 -0.72 -12.40 1.98
C VAL A 131 0.69 -12.86 2.35
N LEU A 132 0.78 -13.97 3.08
CA LEU A 132 2.05 -14.56 3.50
C LEU A 132 2.20 -15.89 2.74
N GLY A 133 3.07 -15.88 1.73
CA GLY A 133 3.23 -16.94 0.75
C GLY A 133 2.55 -16.65 -0.57
N GLN A 134 2.76 -17.55 -1.52
CA GLN A 134 2.20 -17.43 -2.87
C GLN A 134 0.84 -18.15 -2.95
N PRO A 135 -0.26 -17.45 -3.24
CA PRO A 135 -1.57 -18.08 -3.44
C PRO A 135 -1.57 -18.95 -4.72
N ILE A 136 -2.27 -20.08 -4.66
CA ILE A 136 -2.35 -21.05 -5.78
C ILE A 136 -3.30 -20.54 -6.88
N LEU A 137 -4.28 -19.70 -6.52
CA LEU A 137 -5.21 -19.03 -7.42
C LEU A 137 -5.39 -17.59 -6.92
N GLU A 138 -5.39 -16.64 -7.83
CA GLU A 138 -5.88 -15.28 -7.57
C GLU A 138 -7.01 -14.96 -8.54
N ASP A 139 -8.14 -14.47 -8.01
CA ASP A 139 -9.21 -13.80 -8.76
C ASP A 139 -8.91 -12.31 -8.87
#